data_AF-A0A6I9PU11-F1
#
_entry.id   AF-A0A6I9PU11-F1
#
_cell.length_a   1.000
_cell.length_b   1.000
_cell.length_c   1.000
_cell.angle_alpha   90.00
_cell.angle_beta   90.00
_cell.angle_gamma   90.00
#
_symmetry.space_group_name_H-M   'P 1'
#
loop_
_entity.id
_entity.type
_entity.pdbx_description
1 polymer ?
#
loop_
_entity_poly.entity_id
_entity_poly.type
_entity_poly.pdbx_seq_one_letter_code
_entity_poly.pdbx_strand_id
1 'polypeptide(L)'
;MIKLLSVAIFAALFLESHQWIPVPGDPEDPIGPEDPEDQVCWTDWFDRDNPSGSGDWEPLSNLRRENPGKICEYPLSIEVVTTDTMTPAISTGQTFYM
;
A
#
# COMPACT_ATOMS: atom_id res chain seq x y z
N MET A 1 -19.82 6.26 -18.41
CA MET A 1 -18.46 5.70 -18.41
C MET A 1 -18.11 5.43 -16.98
N ILE A 2 -17.95 4.18 -16.64
CA ILE A 2 -17.59 3.79 -15.30
C ILE A 2 -16.06 3.67 -15.30
N LYS A 3 -15.39 4.62 -14.66
CA LYS A 3 -13.94 4.60 -14.48
C LYS A 3 -13.66 3.62 -13.34
N LEU A 4 -12.92 2.55 -13.61
CA LEU A 4 -12.52 1.57 -12.57
C LEU A 4 -11.60 2.30 -11.58
N LEU A 5 -11.64 1.94 -10.29
CA LEU A 5 -10.78 2.57 -9.28
C LEU A 5 -9.64 1.62 -8.88
N SER A 6 -8.41 2.10 -8.93
CA SER A 6 -7.27 1.44 -8.32
C SER A 6 -6.93 2.05 -6.96
N VAL A 7 -6.45 1.22 -6.05
CA VAL A 7 -6.06 1.60 -4.69
C VAL A 7 -4.57 1.34 -4.46
N ALA A 8 -3.86 2.34 -3.95
CA ALA A 8 -2.55 2.16 -3.35
C ALA A 8 -2.66 2.40 -1.84
N ILE A 9 -1.85 1.70 -1.07
CA ILE A 9 -1.90 1.74 0.39
C ILE A 9 -0.54 2.17 0.90
N PHE A 10 -0.50 3.22 1.72
CA PHE A 10 0.74 3.70 2.33
C PHE A 10 1.03 2.83 3.53
N ALA A 11 2.05 2.00 3.41
CA ALA A 11 2.42 1.03 4.42
C ALA A 11 3.75 1.45 5.03
N ALA A 12 3.77 1.63 6.36
CA ALA A 12 5.02 1.45 7.08
C ALA A 12 5.33 -0.06 7.04
N LEU A 13 6.48 -0.42 6.48
CA LEU A 13 6.99 -1.77 6.60
C LEU A 13 7.45 -1.96 8.05
N PHE A 14 6.58 -2.52 8.89
CA PHE A 14 7.02 -3.07 10.16
C PHE A 14 7.86 -4.32 9.84
N LEU A 15 9.19 -4.15 9.78
CA LEU A 15 10.10 -5.29 9.77
C LEU A 15 10.03 -5.98 11.14
N GLU A 16 9.17 -6.98 11.28
CA GLU A 16 9.36 -8.00 12.30
C GLU A 16 10.27 -9.11 11.76
N SER A 17 11.58 -8.85 11.77
CA SER A 17 12.52 -9.85 12.27
C SER A 17 13.77 -9.15 12.82
N HIS A 18 13.79 -9.02 14.14
CA HIS A 18 14.98 -8.76 14.92
C HIS A 18 15.95 -9.95 14.79
N GLN A 19 16.75 -9.99 13.72
CA GLN A 19 17.95 -10.81 13.72
C GLN A 19 19.14 -10.14 13.05
N TRP A 20 19.46 -8.94 13.55
CA TRP A 20 20.85 -8.50 13.59
C TRP A 20 21.24 -8.35 15.05
N ILE A 21 21.69 -9.46 15.65
CA ILE A 21 22.55 -9.36 16.84
C ILE A 21 23.91 -8.90 16.29
N PRO A 22 24.39 -7.68 16.60
CA PRO A 22 25.69 -7.26 16.12
C PRO A 22 26.76 -8.14 16.75
N VAL A 23 27.55 -8.81 15.91
CA VAL A 23 28.75 -9.52 16.33
C VAL A 23 29.76 -8.43 16.74
N PRO A 24 30.31 -8.45 17.97
CA PRO A 24 31.26 -7.42 18.36
C PRO A 24 32.54 -7.54 17.53
N GLY A 25 32.82 -6.55 16.68
CA GLY A 25 34.13 -6.38 16.05
C GLY A 25 34.19 -6.43 14.52
N ASP A 26 33.10 -6.23 13.79
CA ASP A 26 33.18 -6.01 12.34
C ASP A 26 33.39 -4.51 12.04
N PRO A 27 34.51 -4.11 11.40
CA PRO A 27 34.81 -2.72 11.08
C PRO A 27 34.27 -2.24 9.73
N GLU A 28 33.47 -3.03 8.99
CA GLU A 28 32.95 -2.65 7.66
C GLU A 28 31.42 -2.42 7.60
N ASP A 29 30.83 -1.78 8.61
CA ASP A 29 29.50 -1.17 8.43
C ASP A 29 29.50 0.33 8.78
N PRO A 30 29.86 1.22 7.83
CA PRO A 30 29.86 2.65 8.05
C PRO A 30 28.48 3.31 7.87
N ILE A 31 27.40 2.56 7.57
CA ILE A 31 26.07 3.14 7.35
C ILE A 31 25.03 2.21 7.97
N GLY A 32 24.78 2.41 9.27
CA GLY A 32 23.57 1.90 9.94
C GLY A 32 22.30 2.29 9.18
N PRO A 33 21.15 1.66 9.49
CA PRO A 33 20.00 1.62 8.60
C PRO A 33 19.68 3.01 8.07
N GLU A 34 19.63 3.08 6.75
CA GLU A 34 19.18 4.22 5.96
C GLU A 34 17.93 4.82 6.64
N ASP A 35 17.88 6.15 6.65
CA ASP A 35 16.89 7.03 7.26
C ASP A 35 15.56 6.34 7.64
N PRO A 36 15.01 6.50 8.86
CA PRO A 36 13.67 5.97 9.20
C PRO A 36 12.54 6.38 8.22
N GLU A 37 12.76 7.40 7.37
CA GLU A 37 11.87 7.71 6.24
C GLU A 37 11.89 6.66 5.10
N ASP A 38 12.93 5.83 4.97
CA ASP A 38 13.05 4.74 3.98
C ASP A 38 12.22 3.48 4.33
N GLN A 39 11.59 3.42 5.52
CA GLN A 39 10.72 2.31 5.92
C GLN A 39 9.24 2.50 5.56
N VAL A 40 8.88 3.62 4.93
CA VAL A 40 7.50 3.92 4.56
C VAL A 40 7.37 4.08 3.06
N CYS A 41 6.57 3.22 2.45
CA CYS A 41 6.37 3.22 1.01
C CYS A 41 4.91 2.98 0.63
N TRP A 42 4.54 3.47 -0.54
CA TRP A 42 3.30 3.05 -1.18
C TRP A 42 3.46 1.63 -1.70
N THR A 43 2.42 0.82 -1.56
CA THR A 43 2.31 -0.42 -2.31
C THR A 43 2.17 -0.15 -3.81
N ASP A 44 2.28 -1.21 -4.61
CA ASP A 44 1.73 -1.21 -5.97
C ASP A 44 0.22 -0.90 -5.94
N TRP A 45 -0.31 -0.50 -7.10
CA TRP A 45 -1.75 -0.33 -7.30
C TRP A 45 -2.47 -1.67 -7.32
N PHE A 46 -3.63 -1.74 -6.66
CA PHE A 46 -4.53 -2.88 -6.70
C PHE A 46 -5.86 -2.50 -7.34
N ASP A 47 -6.40 -3.40 -8.16
CA ASP A 47 -7.68 -3.28 -8.87
C ASP A 47 -8.28 -4.69 -8.93
N ARG A 48 -9.16 -5.01 -7.99
CA ARG A 48 -9.64 -6.38 -7.76
C ARG A 48 -11.07 -6.60 -8.20
N ASP A 49 -11.87 -5.54 -8.23
CA ASP A 49 -13.27 -5.59 -8.61
C ASP A 49 -13.49 -4.78 -9.88
N ASN A 50 -14.57 -5.06 -10.58
CA ASN A 50 -15.01 -4.17 -11.65
C ASN A 50 -16.38 -3.62 -11.29
N PRO A 51 -16.66 -2.35 -11.60
CA PRO A 51 -17.87 -1.70 -11.19
C PRO A 51 -19.12 -2.41 -11.71
N SER A 52 -20.07 -2.62 -10.82
CA SER A 52 -21.32 -3.32 -11.09
C SER A 52 -22.50 -2.60 -10.43
N GLY A 53 -23.68 -3.24 -10.41
CA GLY A 53 -24.87 -2.68 -9.74
C GLY A 53 -24.68 -2.42 -8.25
N SER A 54 -23.71 -3.07 -7.60
CA SER A 54 -23.33 -2.82 -6.21
C SER A 54 -22.19 -1.83 -6.04
N GLY A 55 -21.58 -1.32 -7.12
CA GLY A 55 -20.38 -0.48 -7.06
C GLY A 55 -19.10 -1.24 -7.41
N ASP A 56 -17.97 -0.65 -7.01
CA ASP A 56 -16.60 -1.12 -7.21
C ASP A 56 -15.93 -1.32 -5.84
N TRP A 57 -15.47 -2.53 -5.52
CA TRP A 57 -15.11 -2.90 -4.15
C TRP A 57 -13.65 -3.33 -3.99
N GLU A 58 -12.90 -2.47 -3.29
CA GLU A 58 -11.50 -2.66 -2.91
C GLU A 58 -11.29 -2.92 -1.40
N PRO A 59 -11.99 -3.89 -0.75
CA PRO A 59 -11.85 -4.11 0.67
C PRO A 59 -10.46 -4.63 1.04
N LEU A 60 -9.84 -3.97 2.02
CA LEU A 60 -8.48 -4.26 2.52
C LEU A 60 -8.25 -5.74 2.86
N SER A 61 -9.26 -6.40 3.43
CA SER A 61 -9.17 -7.83 3.81
C SER A 61 -9.00 -8.74 2.59
N ASN A 62 -9.68 -8.44 1.48
CA ASN A 62 -9.53 -9.20 0.25
C ASN A 62 -8.20 -8.87 -0.43
N LEU A 63 -7.82 -7.59 -0.47
CA LEU A 63 -6.53 -7.15 -1.03
C LEU A 63 -5.35 -7.83 -0.34
N ARG A 64 -5.35 -7.92 0.99
CA ARG A 64 -4.33 -8.64 1.78
C ARG A 64 -4.32 -10.14 1.49
N ARG A 65 -5.50 -10.75 1.31
CA ARG A 65 -5.62 -12.18 1.00
C ARG A 65 -5.10 -12.52 -0.40
N GLU A 66 -5.37 -11.65 -1.37
CA GLU A 66 -4.97 -11.82 -2.77
C GLU A 66 -3.49 -11.44 -2.99
N ASN A 67 -2.94 -10.55 -2.15
CA ASN A 67 -1.55 -10.06 -2.24
C ASN A 67 -0.78 -10.28 -0.92
N PRO A 68 -0.44 -11.54 -0.57
CA PRO A 68 0.18 -11.86 0.71
C PRO A 68 1.55 -11.19 0.86
N GLY A 69 1.77 -10.53 2.00
CA GLY A 69 3.03 -9.83 2.33
C GLY A 69 3.24 -8.51 1.58
N LYS A 70 2.28 -8.07 0.75
CA LYS A 70 2.38 -6.79 0.02
C LYS A 70 1.81 -5.60 0.77
N ILE A 71 0.87 -5.84 1.67
CA ILE A 71 0.18 -4.81 2.45
C ILE A 71 0.41 -5.12 3.93
N CYS A 72 0.88 -4.12 4.69
CA CYS A 72 1.11 -4.27 6.12
C CYS A 72 -0.20 -4.46 6.91
N GLU A 73 -0.08 -4.88 8.17
CA GLU A 73 -1.27 -5.10 8.99
C GLU A 73 -2.05 -3.82 9.29
N TYR A 74 -1.31 -2.72 9.48
CA TYR A 74 -1.83 -1.40 9.86
C TYR A 74 -1.33 -0.36 8.87
N PRO A 75 -2.01 -0.18 7.72
CA PRO A 75 -1.64 0.85 6.77
C PRO A 75 -1.88 2.25 7.36
N LEU A 76 -1.05 3.20 6.96
CA LEU A 76 -1.08 4.58 7.44
C LEU A 76 -2.02 5.46 6.61
N SER A 77 -2.07 5.23 5.30
CA SER A 77 -2.90 5.99 4.36
C SER A 77 -3.40 5.11 3.21
N ILE A 78 -4.40 5.61 2.48
CA ILE A 78 -4.94 5.01 1.27
C ILE A 78 -5.05 6.08 0.19
N GLU A 79 -4.73 5.71 -1.05
CA GLU A 79 -4.91 6.54 -2.23
C GLU A 79 -5.80 5.79 -3.23
N VAL A 80 -6.71 6.52 -3.87
CA VAL A 80 -7.68 5.96 -4.83
C VAL A 80 -7.69 6.80 -6.09
N VAL A 81 -7.45 6.16 -7.24
CA VAL A 81 -7.39 6.80 -8.56
C VAL A 81 -8.16 6.00 -9.59
N THR A 82 -8.48 6.59 -10.74
CA THR A 82 -9.10 5.84 -11.84
C THR A 82 -8.07 5.06 -12.65
N THR A 83 -8.40 3.85 -13.13
CA THR A 83 -7.48 3.01 -13.93
C THR A 83 -7.12 3.60 -15.28
N ASP A 84 -8.00 4.43 -15.86
CA ASP A 84 -7.84 4.97 -17.20
C ASP A 84 -6.81 6.12 -17.27
N THR A 85 -6.82 6.98 -16.25
CA THR A 85 -6.16 8.30 -16.29
C THR A 85 -5.48 8.66 -14.98
N MET A 86 -5.50 7.77 -13.98
CA MET A 86 -5.06 8.05 -12.62
C MET A 86 -5.72 9.31 -12.03
N THR A 87 -6.98 9.58 -12.40
CA THR A 87 -7.72 10.71 -11.85
C THR A 87 -7.97 10.43 -10.36
N PRO A 88 -7.55 11.29 -9.42
CA PRO A 88 -7.86 11.10 -8.01
C PRO A 88 -9.36 10.98 -7.77
N ALA A 89 -9.79 10.06 -6.91
CA ALA A 89 -11.22 9.81 -6.66
C ALA A 89 -11.99 11.09 -6.26
N ILE A 90 -11.35 11.98 -5.51
CA ILE A 90 -11.92 13.28 -5.12
C ILE A 90 -12.23 14.20 -6.30
N SER A 91 -11.58 14.00 -7.45
CA SER A 91 -11.74 14.81 -8.66
C SER A 91 -12.75 14.23 -9.65
N THR A 92 -13.29 13.03 -9.40
CA THR A 92 -14.24 12.39 -10.32
C THR A 92 -15.68 12.88 -10.13
N GLY A 93 -15.99 13.43 -8.94
CA GLY A 93 -17.35 13.78 -8.54
C GLY A 93 -18.23 12.58 -8.17
N GLN A 94 -17.67 11.38 -8.07
CA GLN A 94 -18.38 10.18 -7.62
C GLN A 94 -18.44 10.12 -6.09
N THR A 95 -19.50 9.51 -5.55
CA THR A 95 -19.59 9.18 -4.13
C THR A 95 -18.85 7.88 -3.86
N PHE A 96 -17.89 7.90 -2.94
CA PHE A 96 -17.14 6.73 -2.47
C PHE A 96 -17.31 6.55 -0.95
N TYR A 97 -17.14 5.32 -0.48
CA TYR A 97 -17.22 4.95 0.94
C TYR A 97 -15.89 4.31 1.33
N MET A 98 -15.34 4.73 2.47
CA MET A 98 -14.12 4.17 3.07
C MET A 98 -14.44 3.51 4.41
#